data_AF-A0A925C8L3-F1
#
_entry.id   AF-A0A925C8L3-F1
#
_cell.length_a   1.000
_cell.length_b   1.000
_cell.length_c   1.000
_cell.angle_alpha   90.00
_cell.angle_beta   90.00
_cell.angle_gamma   90.00
#
_symmetry.space_group_name_H-M   'P 1'
#
loop_
_entity.id
_entity.type
_entity.pdbx_description
1 polymer ?
#
loop_
_entity_poly.entity_id
_entity_poly.type
_entity_poly.pdbx_seq_one_letter_code
_entity_poly.pdbx_strand_id
1 'polypeptide(L)'
;MSTTSLVGAQDPKWDQVENIKEAATRLAQMQRTQGATKAFTFIDACYRTHSLSSEYTKAFEACIAQDYLETQVLALIYSRMSPEALKRTGAPSPQMLAESMSRRVGAAFGKYKITPEQVAAFKKNVDEHGFPLFFQALFPDAKMPVPKSLNPSIPAPESAPIAPGNAPEEKK
;
A
#
# COMPACT_ATOMS: atom_id res chain seq x y z
N MET A 1 -16.74 -13.73 -35.20
CA MET A 1 -17.02 -12.96 -33.96
C MET A 1 -16.07 -13.47 -32.90
N SER A 2 -14.98 -12.77 -32.66
CA SER A 2 -13.97 -13.16 -31.66
C SER A 2 -14.47 -12.74 -30.29
N THR A 3 -14.72 -13.72 -29.42
CA THR A 3 -15.00 -13.50 -28.01
C THR A 3 -13.76 -12.89 -27.36
N THR A 4 -13.83 -11.60 -27.03
CA THR A 4 -12.90 -10.95 -26.12
C THR A 4 -13.08 -11.58 -24.75
N SER A 5 -12.22 -12.53 -24.39
CA SER A 5 -12.12 -13.02 -23.01
C SER A 5 -11.80 -11.82 -22.11
N LEU A 6 -12.73 -11.51 -21.21
CA LEU A 6 -12.43 -10.73 -20.01
C LEU A 6 -11.29 -11.46 -19.31
N VAL A 7 -10.08 -10.91 -19.39
CA VAL A 7 -8.93 -11.37 -18.62
C VAL A 7 -9.36 -11.30 -17.15
N GLY A 8 -9.64 -12.47 -16.58
CA GLY A 8 -10.03 -12.60 -15.18
C GLY A 8 -8.94 -12.03 -14.27
N ALA A 9 -9.36 -11.50 -13.13
CA ALA A 9 -8.45 -11.13 -12.06
C ALA A 9 -7.44 -12.26 -11.83
N GLN A 10 -6.15 -11.94 -11.86
CA GLN A 10 -5.12 -12.97 -11.67
C GLN A 10 -5.06 -13.30 -10.17
N ASP A 11 -5.44 -14.52 -9.83
CA ASP A 11 -5.18 -15.04 -8.50
C ASP A 11 -3.67 -15.21 -8.31
N PRO A 12 -3.10 -14.68 -7.21
CA PRO A 12 -1.70 -14.87 -6.89
C PRO A 12 -1.32 -16.35 -6.85
N LYS A 13 -0.25 -16.71 -7.56
CA LYS A 13 0.25 -18.10 -7.63
C LYS A 13 1.18 -18.46 -6.46
N TRP A 14 1.23 -17.63 -5.43
CA TRP A 14 2.11 -17.77 -4.28
C TRP A 14 1.30 -17.65 -2.98
N ASP A 15 1.88 -18.14 -1.89
CA ASP A 15 1.35 -17.93 -0.55
C ASP A 15 1.50 -16.44 -0.17
N GLN A 16 0.38 -15.71 -0.18
CA GLN A 16 0.38 -14.28 0.14
C GLN A 16 0.71 -14.02 1.60
N VAL A 17 0.27 -14.89 2.53
CA VAL A 17 0.53 -14.70 3.96
C VAL A 17 2.01 -14.84 4.23
N GLU A 18 2.65 -15.87 3.67
CA GLU A 18 4.09 -16.05 3.86
C GLU A 18 4.88 -14.93 3.17
N ASN A 19 4.48 -14.49 1.97
CA ASN A 19 5.11 -13.35 1.30
C ASN A 19 5.04 -12.06 2.14
N ILE A 20 3.88 -11.79 2.76
CA ILE A 20 3.68 -10.64 3.65
C ILE A 20 4.57 -10.73 4.89
N LYS A 21 4.68 -11.92 5.51
CA LYS A 21 5.55 -12.13 6.67
C LYS A 21 7.01 -11.93 6.32
N GLU A 22 7.48 -12.49 5.22
CA GLU A 22 8.84 -12.28 4.69
C GLU A 22 9.12 -10.80 4.45
N ALA A 23 8.17 -10.10 3.81
CA ALA A 23 8.27 -8.67 3.52
C ALA A 23 8.36 -7.82 4.80
N ALA A 24 7.53 -8.14 5.80
CA ALA A 24 7.50 -7.50 7.12
C ALA A 24 8.83 -7.70 7.88
N THR A 25 9.31 -8.94 7.96
CA THR A 25 10.58 -9.27 8.63
C THR A 25 11.76 -8.56 7.98
N ARG A 26 11.82 -8.56 6.64
CA ARG A 26 12.88 -7.87 5.89
C ARG A 26 12.86 -6.36 6.16
N LEU A 27 11.68 -5.75 6.13
CA LEU A 27 11.53 -4.32 6.39
C LEU A 27 11.94 -3.96 7.81
N ALA A 28 11.49 -4.74 8.80
CA ALA A 28 11.87 -4.56 10.20
C ALA A 28 13.38 -4.62 10.37
N GLN A 29 14.03 -5.65 9.81
CA GLN A 29 15.48 -5.80 9.89
C GLN A 29 16.19 -4.59 9.29
N MET A 30 15.74 -4.13 8.11
CA MET A 30 16.31 -2.97 7.45
C MET A 30 16.16 -1.71 8.30
N GLN A 31 14.96 -1.41 8.79
CA GLN A 31 14.72 -0.20 9.57
C GLN A 31 15.45 -0.22 10.92
N ARG A 32 15.54 -1.37 11.59
CA ARG A 32 16.32 -1.50 12.82
C ARG A 32 17.82 -1.26 12.62
N THR A 33 18.37 -1.74 11.50
CA THR A 33 19.81 -1.70 11.26
C THR A 33 20.27 -0.44 10.54
N GLN A 34 19.39 0.18 9.74
CA GLN A 34 19.74 1.26 8.82
C GLN A 34 18.83 2.50 8.95
N GLY A 35 17.82 2.45 9.81
CA GLY A 35 16.88 3.54 10.07
C GLY A 35 15.73 3.64 9.07
N ALA A 36 14.70 4.42 9.45
CA ALA A 36 13.47 4.58 8.67
C ALA A 36 13.72 5.19 7.27
N THR A 37 14.67 6.12 7.14
CA THR A 37 15.01 6.72 5.85
C THR A 37 15.46 5.68 4.81
N LYS A 38 16.22 4.67 5.25
CA LYS A 38 16.66 3.58 4.36
C LYS A 38 15.51 2.65 4.01
N ALA A 39 14.61 2.37 4.95
CA ALA A 39 13.38 1.62 4.66
C ALA A 39 12.53 2.32 3.58
N PHE A 40 12.29 3.64 3.69
CA PHE A 40 11.56 4.41 2.67
C PHE A 40 12.26 4.43 1.31
N THR A 41 13.58 4.62 1.29
CA THR A 41 14.34 4.60 0.03
C THR A 41 14.28 3.23 -0.64
N PHE A 42 14.33 2.17 0.16
CA PHE A 42 14.16 0.81 -0.35
C PHE A 42 12.77 0.58 -0.92
N ILE A 43 11.72 1.01 -0.24
CA ILE A 43 10.33 0.91 -0.72
C ILE A 43 10.18 1.63 -2.07
N ASP A 44 10.69 2.87 -2.20
CA ASP A 44 10.66 3.62 -3.46
C ASP A 44 11.35 2.84 -4.61
N ALA A 45 12.56 2.34 -4.36
CA ALA A 45 13.30 1.56 -5.34
C ALA A 45 12.58 0.24 -5.69
N CYS A 46 11.94 -0.40 -4.72
CA CYS A 46 11.13 -1.60 -4.89
C CYS A 46 9.98 -1.35 -5.87
N TYR A 47 9.21 -0.28 -5.65
CA TYR A 47 8.15 0.15 -6.57
C TYR A 47 8.67 0.46 -7.96
N ARG A 48 9.71 1.28 -8.07
CA ARG A 48 10.27 1.68 -9.37
C ARG A 48 10.76 0.50 -10.19
N THR A 49 11.21 -0.56 -9.55
CA THR A 49 11.72 -1.76 -10.22
C THR A 49 10.58 -2.72 -10.55
N HIS A 50 9.82 -3.13 -9.55
CA HIS A 50 8.85 -4.21 -9.68
C HIS A 50 7.53 -3.77 -10.31
N SER A 51 7.23 -2.47 -10.31
CA SER A 51 6.10 -1.94 -11.07
C SER A 51 6.33 -2.02 -12.59
N LEU A 52 7.55 -2.26 -13.10
CA LEU A 52 7.80 -2.35 -14.54
C LEU A 52 7.32 -3.67 -15.16
N SER A 53 7.01 -4.67 -14.32
CA SER A 53 6.48 -5.95 -14.77
C SER A 53 5.17 -5.78 -15.55
N SER A 54 4.95 -6.61 -16.56
CA SER A 54 3.66 -6.72 -17.26
C SER A 54 2.62 -7.48 -16.44
N GLU A 55 3.06 -8.25 -15.44
CA GLU A 55 2.22 -9.09 -14.59
C GLU A 55 2.37 -8.74 -13.12
N TYR A 56 1.34 -9.08 -12.32
CA TYR A 56 1.42 -8.99 -10.87
C TYR A 56 2.35 -10.07 -10.33
N THR A 57 3.30 -9.70 -9.49
CA THR A 57 4.36 -10.61 -9.03
C THR A 57 4.46 -10.63 -7.51
N LYS A 58 4.96 -11.76 -6.97
CA LYS A 58 5.29 -11.92 -5.53
C LYS A 58 6.14 -10.76 -5.02
N ALA A 59 7.14 -10.35 -5.80
CA ALA A 59 8.05 -9.26 -5.44
C ALA A 59 7.34 -7.90 -5.39
N PHE A 60 6.44 -7.60 -6.35
CA PHE A 60 5.69 -6.35 -6.31
C PHE A 60 4.68 -6.32 -5.15
N GLU A 61 4.03 -7.44 -4.85
CA GLU A 61 3.19 -7.57 -3.66
C GLU A 61 3.97 -7.28 -2.37
N ALA A 62 5.20 -7.79 -2.26
CA ALA A 62 6.06 -7.51 -1.11
C ALA A 62 6.37 -6.02 -0.97
N CYS A 63 6.63 -5.31 -2.09
CA CYS A 63 6.82 -3.85 -2.06
C CYS A 63 5.58 -3.11 -1.51
N ILE A 64 4.38 -3.54 -1.93
CA ILE A 64 3.12 -2.95 -1.48
C ILE A 64 2.91 -3.22 0.01
N ALA A 65 3.17 -4.45 0.46
CA ALA A 65 3.07 -4.80 1.88
C ALA A 65 3.99 -3.93 2.74
N GLN A 66 5.21 -3.68 2.27
CA GLN A 66 6.19 -2.86 2.99
C GLN A 66 5.79 -1.38 3.06
N ASP A 67 5.29 -0.77 1.97
CA ASP A 67 4.76 0.60 2.00
C ASP A 67 3.58 0.73 2.95
N TYR A 68 2.67 -0.26 2.93
CA TYR A 68 1.52 -0.28 3.83
C TYR A 68 1.96 -0.37 5.29
N LEU A 69 2.85 -1.31 5.63
CA LEU A 69 3.38 -1.49 6.99
C LEU A 69 4.11 -0.24 7.51
N GLU A 70 5.04 0.31 6.73
CA GLU A 70 5.81 1.49 7.10
C GLU A 70 4.87 2.69 7.33
N THR A 71 3.91 2.90 6.43
CA THR A 71 2.99 4.03 6.55
C THR A 71 2.05 3.88 7.74
N GLN A 72 1.58 2.66 8.05
CA GLN A 72 0.78 2.40 9.25
C GLN A 72 1.56 2.73 10.53
N VAL A 73 2.81 2.25 10.64
CA VAL A 73 3.64 2.54 11.82
C VAL A 73 3.91 4.04 11.94
N LEU A 74 4.23 4.72 10.84
CA LEU A 74 4.44 6.17 10.85
C LEU A 74 3.18 6.92 11.31
N ALA A 75 2.01 6.55 10.78
CA ALA A 75 0.74 7.14 11.17
C ALA A 75 0.44 6.95 12.66
N LEU A 76 0.74 5.77 13.22
CA LEU A 76 0.60 5.48 14.65
C LEU A 76 1.58 6.27 15.53
N ILE A 77 2.79 6.53 15.05
CA ILE A 77 3.74 7.38 15.76
C ILE A 77 3.23 8.82 15.75
N TYR A 78 2.84 9.32 14.59
CA TYR A 78 2.36 10.70 14.43
C TYR A 78 1.03 10.95 15.12
N SER A 79 0.18 9.94 15.30
CA SER A 79 -1.07 10.08 16.07
C SER A 79 -0.84 10.33 17.57
N ARG A 80 0.39 10.15 18.07
CA ARG A 80 0.77 10.48 19.45
C ARG A 80 1.25 11.93 19.61
N MET A 81 1.42 12.66 18.51
CA MET A 81 1.83 14.06 18.49
C MET A 81 0.61 14.96 18.36
N SER A 82 0.67 16.18 18.91
CA SER A 82 -0.39 17.17 18.67
C SER A 82 -0.33 17.68 17.23
N PRO A 83 -1.45 18.15 16.65
CA PRO A 83 -1.45 18.76 15.32
C PRO A 83 -0.45 19.92 15.17
N GLU A 84 -0.27 20.73 16.22
CA GLU A 84 0.67 21.85 16.25
C GLU A 84 2.12 21.38 16.22
N ALA A 85 2.43 20.28 16.92
CA ALA A 85 3.76 19.68 16.91
C ALA A 85 4.11 19.15 15.51
N LEU A 86 3.19 18.43 14.86
CA LEU A 86 3.35 17.94 13.48
C LEU A 86 3.56 19.10 12.50
N LYS A 87 2.75 20.16 12.61
CA LYS A 87 2.88 21.37 11.79
C LYS A 87 4.25 22.03 11.97
N ARG A 88 4.74 22.12 13.20
CA ARG A 88 6.05 22.74 13.50
C ARG A 88 7.21 21.96 12.88
N THR A 89 7.10 20.65 12.77
CA THR A 89 8.14 19.79 12.17
C THR A 89 7.94 19.57 10.67
N GLY A 90 6.89 20.15 10.06
CA GLY A 90 6.53 19.90 8.67
C GLY A 90 6.08 18.45 8.41
N ALA A 91 5.70 17.71 9.45
CA ALA A 91 5.26 16.33 9.33
C ALA A 91 3.81 16.27 8.83
N PRO A 92 3.46 15.31 7.94
CA PRO A 92 2.07 15.09 7.53
C PRO A 92 1.21 14.64 8.71
N SER A 93 -0.09 14.91 8.66
CA SER A 93 -1.03 14.32 9.60
C SER A 93 -1.19 12.82 9.36
N PRO A 94 -1.61 12.03 10.36
CA PRO A 94 -1.95 10.61 10.17
C PRO A 94 -2.98 10.38 9.06
N GLN A 95 -3.95 11.29 8.90
CA GLN A 95 -4.96 11.23 7.85
C GLN A 95 -4.32 11.42 6.46
N MET A 96 -3.45 12.42 6.30
CA MET A 96 -2.73 12.63 5.04
C MET A 96 -1.87 11.42 4.67
N LEU A 97 -1.24 10.78 5.66
CA LEU A 97 -0.49 9.54 5.46
C LEU A 97 -1.39 8.41 4.95
N ALA A 98 -2.53 8.17 5.62
CA ALA A 98 -3.48 7.12 5.26
C ALA A 98 -4.08 7.33 3.85
N GLU A 99 -4.45 8.57 3.51
CA GLU A 99 -4.98 8.92 2.18
C GLU A 99 -3.92 8.74 1.09
N SER A 100 -2.70 9.21 1.34
CA SER A 100 -1.59 9.10 0.39
C SER A 100 -1.21 7.64 0.14
N MET A 101 -1.14 6.83 1.19
CA MET A 101 -0.95 5.38 1.09
C MET A 101 -2.07 4.73 0.29
N SER A 102 -3.34 5.04 0.60
CA SER A 102 -4.49 4.47 -0.10
C SER A 102 -4.45 4.73 -1.60
N ARG A 103 -4.03 5.94 -2.02
CA ARG A 103 -3.83 6.27 -3.44
C ARG A 103 -2.70 5.45 -4.07
N ARG A 104 -1.53 5.37 -3.43
CA ARG A 104 -0.38 4.61 -3.95
C ARG A 104 -0.69 3.13 -4.09
N VAL A 105 -1.22 2.51 -3.03
CA VAL A 105 -1.60 1.10 -2.99
C VAL A 105 -2.73 0.81 -3.99
N GLY A 106 -3.75 1.67 -4.06
CA GLY A 106 -4.83 1.55 -5.03
C GLY A 106 -4.34 1.61 -6.48
N ALA A 107 -3.45 2.55 -6.80
CA ALA A 107 -2.85 2.65 -8.13
C ALA A 107 -1.98 1.43 -8.47
N ALA A 108 -1.23 0.92 -7.49
CA ALA A 108 -0.40 -0.27 -7.64
C ALA A 108 -1.23 -1.49 -8.04
N PHE A 109 -2.34 -1.74 -7.34
CA PHE A 109 -3.26 -2.83 -7.63
C PHE A 109 -4.06 -2.61 -8.92
N GLY A 110 -4.53 -1.38 -9.14
CA GLY A 110 -5.31 -1.01 -10.33
C GLY A 110 -4.55 -1.27 -11.64
N LYS A 111 -3.23 -1.06 -11.66
CA LYS A 111 -2.37 -1.39 -12.80
C LYS A 111 -2.52 -2.85 -13.26
N TYR A 112 -2.69 -3.78 -12.31
CA TYR A 112 -2.75 -5.22 -12.59
C TYR A 112 -4.17 -5.78 -12.49
N LYS A 113 -5.19 -4.92 -12.43
CA LYS A 113 -6.61 -5.32 -12.38
C LYS A 113 -6.94 -6.25 -11.20
N ILE A 114 -6.23 -6.10 -10.09
CA ILE A 114 -6.55 -6.79 -8.83
C ILE A 114 -7.87 -6.22 -8.30
N THR A 115 -8.81 -7.09 -7.95
CA THR A 115 -10.17 -6.64 -7.58
C THR A 115 -10.19 -5.98 -6.20
N PRO A 116 -11.19 -5.13 -5.90
CA PRO A 116 -11.36 -4.56 -4.57
C PRO A 116 -11.40 -5.61 -3.45
N GLU A 117 -12.01 -6.76 -3.69
CA GLU A 117 -12.10 -7.88 -2.74
C GLU A 117 -10.71 -8.47 -2.46
N GLN A 118 -9.90 -8.69 -3.51
CA GLN A 118 -8.52 -9.16 -3.36
C GLN A 118 -7.66 -8.13 -2.63
N VAL A 119 -7.83 -6.84 -2.91
CA VAL A 119 -7.13 -5.77 -2.18
C VAL A 119 -7.52 -5.75 -0.70
N ALA A 120 -8.81 -5.93 -0.39
CA ALA A 120 -9.29 -5.99 0.99
C ALA A 120 -8.73 -7.22 1.73
N ALA A 121 -8.71 -8.38 1.09
CA ALA A 121 -8.11 -9.60 1.63
C ALA A 121 -6.59 -9.44 1.86
N PHE A 122 -5.87 -8.84 0.91
CA PHE A 122 -4.47 -8.51 1.07
C PHE A 122 -4.22 -7.62 2.29
N LYS A 123 -4.95 -6.50 2.42
CA LYS A 123 -4.81 -5.59 3.57
C LYS A 123 -5.07 -6.29 4.90
N LYS A 124 -6.13 -7.11 4.95
CA LYS A 124 -6.42 -7.94 6.12
C LYS A 124 -5.26 -8.87 6.46
N ASN A 125 -4.67 -9.55 5.48
CA ASN A 125 -3.50 -10.41 5.71
C ASN A 125 -2.29 -9.60 6.19
N VAL A 126 -2.09 -8.37 5.69
CA VAL A 126 -1.03 -7.48 6.19
C VAL A 126 -1.30 -7.11 7.66
N ASP A 127 -2.52 -6.74 8.01
CA ASP A 127 -2.88 -6.36 9.38
C ASP A 127 -2.79 -7.53 10.37
N GLU A 128 -3.22 -8.73 9.96
CA GLU A 128 -3.26 -9.91 10.83
C GLU A 128 -1.91 -10.63 10.95
N HIS A 129 -1.07 -10.60 9.90
CA HIS A 129 0.15 -11.41 9.84
C HIS A 129 1.43 -10.60 9.68
N GLY A 130 1.40 -9.49 8.93
CA GLY A 130 2.58 -8.65 8.71
C GLY A 130 2.81 -7.63 9.83
N PHE A 131 1.76 -6.90 10.20
CA PHE A 131 1.84 -5.79 11.14
C PHE A 131 2.32 -6.21 12.53
N PRO A 132 1.83 -7.32 13.14
CA PRO A 132 2.33 -7.77 14.43
C PRO A 132 3.83 -8.06 14.42
N LEU A 133 4.32 -8.74 13.37
CA LEU A 133 5.74 -9.08 13.21
C LEU A 133 6.60 -7.81 13.06
N PHE A 134 6.17 -6.91 12.19
CA PHE A 134 6.88 -5.67 11.92
C PHE A 134 6.93 -4.77 13.17
N PHE A 135 5.78 -4.55 13.80
CA PHE A 135 5.67 -3.69 14.97
C PHE A 135 6.47 -4.24 16.16
N GLN A 136 6.33 -5.53 16.47
CA GLN A 136 7.06 -6.13 17.59
C GLN A 136 8.58 -6.10 17.35
N ALA A 137 9.02 -6.27 16.10
CA ALA A 137 10.43 -6.14 15.78
C ALA A 137 10.94 -4.71 16.00
N LEU A 138 10.18 -3.67 15.67
CA LEU A 138 10.61 -2.28 15.90
C LEU A 138 10.49 -1.84 17.36
N PHE A 139 9.48 -2.33 18.07
CA PHE A 139 9.10 -1.91 19.42
C PHE A 139 8.88 -3.13 20.33
N PRO A 140 9.94 -3.87 20.69
CA PRO A 140 9.81 -5.16 21.38
C PRO A 140 9.10 -5.07 22.74
N ASP A 141 9.25 -3.94 23.43
CA ASP A 141 8.66 -3.71 24.76
C ASP A 141 7.34 -2.93 24.72
N ALA A 142 6.87 -2.53 23.52
CA ALA A 142 5.64 -1.76 23.39
C ALA A 142 4.41 -2.68 23.35
N LYS A 143 3.33 -2.25 24.04
CA LYS A 143 2.03 -2.89 23.89
C LYS A 143 1.55 -2.71 22.44
N MET A 144 1.23 -3.83 21.79
CA MET A 144 0.71 -3.83 20.43
C MET A 144 -0.53 -2.93 20.35
N PRO A 145 -0.56 -1.94 19.45
CA PRO A 145 -1.76 -1.17 19.24
C PRO A 145 -2.82 -2.11 18.69
N VAL A 146 -4.01 -2.14 19.29
CA VAL A 146 -5.17 -2.75 18.64
C VAL A 146 -5.42 -1.92 17.39
N PRO A 147 -5.37 -2.48 16.17
CA PRO A 147 -5.70 -1.73 14.98
C PRO A 147 -7.16 -1.29 15.12
N LYS A 148 -7.40 -0.05 15.55
CA LYS A 148 -8.60 0.66 15.09
C LYS A 148 -8.35 0.78 13.61
N SER A 149 -9.12 0.05 12.81
CA SER A 149 -9.05 0.13 11.36
C SER A 149 -8.76 1.58 10.98
N LEU A 150 -7.64 1.81 10.29
CA LEU A 150 -7.36 3.11 9.69
C LEU A 150 -8.38 3.28 8.55
N ASN A 151 -9.61 3.57 8.97
CA ASN A 151 -10.87 3.78 8.27
C ASN A 151 -11.20 2.84 7.07
N PRO A 152 -12.28 2.04 7.12
CA PRO A 152 -12.70 1.15 6.03
C PRO A 152 -13.33 1.86 4.80
N SER A 153 -13.39 3.19 4.77
CA SER A 153 -14.02 3.93 3.68
C SER A 153 -13.04 4.24 2.55
N ILE A 154 -12.70 3.22 1.76
CA ILE A 154 -12.34 3.44 0.36
C ILE A 154 -13.62 3.14 -0.42
N PRO A 155 -14.36 4.15 -0.94
CA PRO A 155 -15.28 3.87 -2.02
C PRO A 155 -14.46 3.26 -3.15
N ALA A 156 -14.98 2.20 -3.76
CA ALA A 156 -14.47 1.68 -5.03
C ALA A 156 -14.20 2.87 -5.99
N PRO A 157 -13.23 2.79 -6.91
CA PRO A 157 -13.04 3.84 -7.89
C PRO A 157 -14.32 3.94 -8.74
N GLU A 158 -15.23 4.81 -8.33
CA GLU A 158 -16.33 5.27 -9.14
C GLU A 158 -15.69 6.16 -10.21
N SER A 159 -15.51 5.55 -11.38
CA SER A 159 -15.36 6.19 -12.68
C SER A 159 -14.19 7.17 -12.81
N ALA A 160 -13.17 6.75 -13.55
CA ALA A 160 -12.18 7.66 -14.13
C ALA A 160 -12.87 8.89 -14.77
N PRO A 161 -12.27 10.09 -14.72
CA PRO A 161 -12.80 11.24 -15.42
C PRO A 161 -12.93 10.89 -16.91
N ILE A 162 -14.13 11.02 -17.44
CA ILE A 162 -14.39 10.95 -18.88
C ILE A 162 -13.50 12.03 -19.51
N ALA A 163 -12.57 11.61 -20.35
CA ALA A 163 -11.77 12.52 -21.16
C ALA A 163 -12.71 13.47 -21.92
N PRO A 164 -12.41 14.78 -22.03
CA PRO A 164 -13.26 15.70 -22.77
C PRO A 164 -13.41 15.19 -24.20
N GLY A 165 -14.66 14.97 -24.61
CA GLY A 165 -15.00 14.46 -25.92
C GLY A 165 -14.43 15.34 -27.02
N ASN A 166 -13.74 14.72 -27.98
CA ASN A 166 -13.45 15.33 -29.26
C ASN A 166 -14.79 15.63 -29.95
N ALA A 167 -15.16 16.91 -30.00
CA ALA A 167 -16.19 17.37 -30.91
C ALA A 167 -15.62 17.30 -32.35
N PRO A 168 -16.36 16.76 -33.33
CA PRO A 168 -15.97 16.87 -34.72
C PRO A 168 -16.25 18.30 -35.22
N GLU A 169 -15.22 19.01 -35.68
CA GLU A 169 -15.41 20.16 -36.56
C GLU A 169 -15.98 19.66 -37.89
N GLU A 170 -17.27 19.90 -38.10
CA GLU A 170 -17.90 19.80 -39.40
C GLU A 170 -17.36 20.89 -40.33
N LYS A 171 -16.85 20.44 -41.48
CA LYS A 171 -16.60 21.27 -42.65
C LYS A 171 -17.91 21.88 -43.16
N LYS A 172 -18.02 23.20 -43.16
CA LYS A 172 -18.41 23.97 -44.36
C LYS A 172 -18.16 25.47 -44.20
#